data_AF-A0A1G2XXU1-F1
#
_entry.id   AF-A0A1G2XXU1-F1
#
_cell.length_a   1.000
_cell.length_b   1.000
_cell.length_c   1.000
_cell.angle_alpha   90.00
_cell.angle_beta   90.00
_cell.angle_gamma   90.00
#
_symmetry.space_group_name_H-M   'P 1'
#
loop_
_entity.id
_entity.type
_entity.pdbx_description
1 polymer ?
#
loop_
_entity_poly.entity_id
_entity_poly.type
_entity_poly.pdbx_seq_one_letter_code
_entity_poly.pdbx_strand_id
1 'polypeptide(L)'
;MDLRKIRKTRISTNPKNNKIDYLGSQYEYHKISEETDGLETEYLDDIQSNHCGCFGPPGGRCGECSAISCLRCHNHCGGTDNPAPFSCGVPLCRECSKYLQLPNGKTIALCSSCYGKVNRKRIWNKVGRMLAAPTIEFEDKNESKRSSK
;
A
#
# COMPACT_ATOMS: atom_id res chain seq x y z
N MET A 1 -25.38 40.26 18.84
CA MET A 1 -24.56 39.22 19.49
C MET A 1 -23.35 38.94 18.61
N ASP A 2 -22.14 39.12 19.13
CA ASP A 2 -20.91 38.83 18.38
C ASP A 2 -20.63 37.32 18.42
N LEU A 3 -20.80 36.66 17.27
CA LEU A 3 -20.46 35.25 17.06
C LEU A 3 -18.99 35.14 16.66
N ARG A 4 -18.17 34.53 17.51
CA ARG A 4 -16.77 34.21 17.14
C ARG A 4 -16.74 32.82 16.49
N LYS A 5 -16.35 32.78 15.22
CA LYS A 5 -16.11 31.55 14.46
C LYS A 5 -14.60 31.35 14.27
N ILE A 6 -14.07 30.22 14.73
CA ILE A 6 -12.67 29.82 14.50
C ILE A 6 -12.67 28.65 13.51
N ARG A 7 -11.86 28.75 12.45
CA ARG A 7 -11.67 27.69 11.45
C ARG A 7 -10.24 27.19 11.48
N LYS A 8 -10.05 25.90 11.75
CA LYS A 8 -8.76 25.19 11.67
C LYS A 8 -8.81 24.26 10.47
N THR A 9 -8.02 24.52 9.43
CA THR A 9 -8.02 23.71 8.19
C THR A 9 -6.82 22.78 8.18
N ARG A 10 -7.03 21.50 7.81
CA ARG A 10 -5.94 20.53 7.64
C ARG A 10 -5.65 20.33 6.16
N ILE A 11 -4.41 20.62 5.77
CA ILE A 11 -3.94 20.50 4.38
C ILE A 11 -2.69 19.62 4.30
N SER A 12 -2.43 19.07 3.11
CA SER A 12 -1.15 18.42 2.80
C SER A 12 -0.65 18.85 1.43
N THR A 13 0.59 19.31 1.37
CA THR A 13 1.25 19.66 0.10
C THR A 13 1.73 18.40 -0.62
N ASN A 14 1.44 18.29 -1.91
CA ASN A 14 1.83 17.15 -2.73
C ASN A 14 3.13 17.45 -3.50
N PRO A 15 4.25 16.77 -3.19
CA PRO A 15 5.54 17.09 -3.80
C PRO A 15 5.66 16.68 -5.27
N LYS A 16 4.76 15.84 -5.81
CA LYS A 16 4.83 15.44 -7.22
C LYS A 16 4.19 16.44 -8.17
N ASN A 17 3.13 17.11 -7.73
CA ASN A 17 2.33 17.98 -8.60
C ASN A 17 2.17 19.41 -8.05
N ASN A 18 2.84 19.73 -6.93
CA ASN A 18 2.78 21.02 -6.25
C ASN A 18 1.35 21.48 -5.89
N LYS A 19 0.39 20.55 -5.78
CA LYS A 19 -0.98 20.85 -5.35
C LYS A 19 -1.14 20.71 -3.84
N ILE A 20 -2.18 21.34 -3.31
CA ILE A 20 -2.60 21.23 -1.92
C ILE A 20 -3.81 20.30 -1.86
N ASP A 21 -3.69 19.21 -1.11
CA ASP A 21 -4.80 18.32 -0.80
C ASP A 21 -5.48 18.80 0.49
N TYR A 22 -6.78 19.06 0.41
CA TYR A 22 -7.60 19.35 1.57
C TYR A 22 -7.98 18.04 2.27
N LEU A 23 -7.70 17.96 3.56
CA LEU A 23 -7.91 16.74 4.36
C LEU A 23 -9.08 16.86 5.35
N GLY A 24 -9.67 18.05 5.44
CA GLY A 24 -10.77 18.37 6.34
C GLY A 24 -10.58 19.70 7.05
N SER A 25 -11.56 20.07 7.87
CA SER A 25 -11.49 21.25 8.71
C SER A 25 -12.27 21.06 10.01
N GLN A 26 -11.83 21.75 11.05
CA GLN A 26 -12.53 21.84 12.32
C GLN A 26 -13.06 23.26 12.48
N TYR A 27 -14.34 23.35 12.82
CA TYR A 27 -15.02 24.61 13.11
C TYR A 27 -15.37 24.65 14.58
N GLU A 28 -15.14 25.80 15.19
CA GLU A 28 -15.43 26.09 16.59
C GLU A 28 -16.31 27.35 16.60
N TYR A 29 -17.54 27.20 17.09
CA TYR A 29 -18.56 28.24 17.14
C TYR A 29 -18.84 28.58 18.60
N HIS A 30 -18.62 29.83 19.00
CA HIS A 30 -18.97 30.31 20.32
C HIS A 30 -20.23 31.17 20.25
N LYS A 31 -21.23 30.85 21.06
CA LYS A 31 -22.47 31.61 21.21
C LYS A 31 -22.74 31.87 22.69
N ILE A 32 -23.41 32.98 22.98
CA ILE A 32 -23.87 33.30 24.34
C ILE A 32 -25.26 32.68 24.49
N SER A 33 -25.45 31.87 25.52
CA SER A 33 -26.71 31.18 25.84
C SER A 33 -27.75 32.20 26.30
N GLU A 34 -28.92 32.20 25.66
CA GLU A 34 -30.01 33.11 26.03
C GLU A 34 -30.71 32.71 27.35
N GLU A 35 -30.56 31.45 27.78
CA GLU A 35 -31.21 30.93 28.99
C GLU A 35 -30.32 31.01 30.24
N THR A 36 -29.00 30.92 30.07
CA THR A 36 -28.06 30.74 31.19
C THR A 36 -27.02 31.85 31.32
N ASP A 37 -27.02 32.83 30.40
CA ASP A 37 -25.99 33.88 30.27
C ASP A 37 -24.56 33.30 30.17
N GLY A 38 -24.46 32.02 29.82
CA GLY A 38 -23.23 31.23 29.73
C GLY A 38 -22.67 31.18 28.31
N LEU A 39 -21.38 30.86 28.18
CA LEU A 39 -20.75 30.61 26.90
C LEU A 39 -21.00 29.17 26.44
N GLU A 40 -21.70 28.98 25.33
CA GLU A 40 -21.84 27.69 24.65
C GLU A 40 -20.84 27.60 23.50
N THR A 41 -20.13 26.48 23.38
CA THR A 41 -19.19 26.21 22.29
C THR A 41 -19.61 24.94 21.55
N GLU A 42 -19.81 25.05 20.24
CA GLU A 42 -20.12 23.94 19.35
C GLU A 42 -18.90 23.62 18.46
N TYR A 43 -18.56 22.34 18.37
CA TYR A 43 -17.48 21.83 17.53
C TYR A 43 -18.07 21.06 16.35
N LEU A 44 -17.64 21.40 15.13
CA LEU A 44 -18.05 20.71 13.92
C LEU A 44 -16.82 20.27 13.13
N ASP A 45 -16.69 18.96 12.94
CA ASP A 45 -15.63 18.35 12.14
C ASP A 45 -16.14 18.05 10.72
N ASP A 46 -15.54 18.72 9.74
CA ASP A 46 -15.74 18.43 8.32
C ASP A 46 -14.67 17.44 7.84
N ILE A 47 -15.09 16.20 7.62
CA ILE A 47 -14.24 15.09 7.18
C ILE A 47 -14.41 14.89 5.68
N GLN A 48 -13.33 15.07 4.93
CA GLN A 48 -13.31 14.74 3.51
C GLN A 48 -12.89 13.28 3.29
N SER A 49 -13.50 12.64 2.29
CA SER A 49 -13.08 11.31 1.88
C SER A 49 -11.65 11.35 1.34
N ASN A 50 -10.81 10.39 1.76
CA ASN A 50 -9.51 10.19 1.13
C ASN A 50 -9.68 9.70 -0.32
N HIS A 51 -8.60 9.66 -1.10
CA HIS A 51 -8.64 9.18 -2.48
C HIS A 51 -9.08 7.70 -2.59
N CYS A 52 -8.93 6.92 -1.51
CA CYS A 52 -9.42 5.55 -1.43
C CYS A 52 -10.94 5.45 -1.12
N GLY A 53 -11.66 6.58 -1.08
CA GLY A 53 -13.10 6.66 -0.78
C GLY A 53 -13.47 6.53 0.70
N CYS A 54 -12.49 6.31 1.59
CA CYS A 54 -12.76 6.16 3.03
C CYS A 54 -12.72 7.50 3.79
N PHE A 55 -13.66 7.71 4.70
CA PHE A 55 -13.73 8.85 5.64
C PHE A 55 -12.86 8.67 6.90
N GLY A 56 -11.69 8.04 6.76
CA GLY A 56 -10.75 7.81 7.87
C GLY A 56 -9.63 8.84 7.94
N PRO A 57 -8.80 8.83 9.00
CA PRO A 57 -7.60 9.65 9.02
C PRO A 57 -6.65 9.26 7.88
N PRO A 58 -5.94 10.24 7.29
CA PRO A 58 -4.99 10.00 6.22
C PRO A 58 -3.84 9.13 6.74
N GLY A 59 -3.55 8.02 6.06
CA GLY A 59 -2.47 7.10 6.42
C GLY A 59 -1.15 7.44 5.75
N GLY A 60 -1.19 8.05 4.56
CA GLY A 60 0.00 8.47 3.84
C GLY A 60 -0.23 8.64 2.34
N ARG A 61 0.80 9.13 1.64
CA ARG A 61 0.79 9.30 0.17
C ARG A 61 1.37 8.08 -0.50
N CYS A 62 0.73 7.64 -1.58
CA CYS A 62 1.27 6.60 -2.45
C CYS A 62 2.53 7.11 -3.17
N GLY A 63 3.61 6.35 -3.15
CA GLY A 63 4.84 6.66 -3.88
C GLY A 63 4.71 6.54 -5.40
N GLU A 64 3.68 5.83 -5.91
CA GLU A 64 3.42 5.73 -7.36
C GLU A 64 2.52 6.87 -7.86
N CYS A 65 1.31 7.04 -7.33
CA CYS A 65 0.34 8.02 -7.83
C CYS A 65 0.17 9.29 -6.96
N SER A 66 0.85 9.39 -5.82
CA SER A 66 0.70 10.48 -4.83
C SER A 66 -0.67 10.63 -4.17
N ALA A 67 -1.64 9.77 -4.50
CA ALA A 67 -2.95 9.73 -3.86
C ALA A 67 -2.82 9.45 -2.35
N ILE A 68 -3.65 10.12 -1.56
CA ILE A 68 -3.72 9.92 -0.12
C ILE A 68 -4.72 8.80 0.18
N SER A 69 -4.26 7.74 0.83
CA SER A 69 -5.10 6.65 1.30
C SER A 69 -5.25 6.71 2.83
N CYS A 70 -6.38 6.23 3.35
CA CYS A 70 -6.55 6.06 4.80
C CYS A 70 -5.62 4.97 5.35
N LEU A 71 -5.42 4.93 6.66
CA LEU A 71 -4.58 3.92 7.34
C LEU A 71 -4.89 2.47 6.94
N ARG A 72 -6.16 2.14 6.69
CA ARG A 72 -6.57 0.77 6.29
C ARG A 72 -6.22 0.42 4.84
N CYS A 73 -6.22 1.41 3.96
CA CYS A 73 -5.93 1.22 2.53
C CYS A 73 -4.48 1.53 2.18
N HIS A 74 -3.71 2.00 3.15
CA HIS A 74 -2.30 2.34 3.02
C HIS A 74 -1.44 1.11 3.34
N ASN A 75 -0.65 0.67 2.37
CA ASN A 75 0.28 -0.44 2.52
C ASN A 75 1.70 0.00 2.15
N HIS A 76 2.69 -0.84 2.46
CA HIS A 76 4.06 -0.65 1.99
C HIS A 76 4.47 -1.80 1.08
N CYS A 77 5.26 -1.49 0.06
CA CYS A 77 5.85 -2.50 -0.80
C CYS A 77 6.73 -3.43 0.05
N GLY A 78 6.31 -4.68 0.21
CA GLY A 78 6.99 -5.68 1.04
C GLY A 78 6.31 -6.01 2.35
N GLY A 79 5.20 -5.35 2.68
CA GLY A 79 4.54 -5.45 3.99
C GLY A 79 4.91 -4.29 4.92
N THR A 80 4.21 -4.19 6.04
CA THR A 80 4.32 -3.06 7.01
C THR A 80 5.41 -3.24 8.06
N ASP A 81 5.70 -4.48 8.49
CA ASP A 81 6.52 -4.70 9.69
C ASP A 81 7.98 -5.07 9.38
N ASN A 82 8.25 -5.64 8.20
CA ASN A 82 9.60 -5.91 7.71
C ASN A 82 9.55 -6.09 6.19
N PRO A 83 10.12 -5.16 5.40
CA PRO A 83 10.10 -5.27 3.95
C PRO A 83 10.85 -6.52 3.53
N ALA A 84 10.18 -7.38 2.77
CA ALA A 84 10.82 -8.54 2.14
C ALA A 84 12.08 -8.09 1.35
N PRO A 85 13.13 -8.91 1.25
CA PRO A 85 14.40 -8.51 0.62
C PRO A 85 14.28 -8.09 -0.85
N PHE A 86 13.16 -8.41 -1.51
CA PHE A 86 12.87 -8.06 -2.91
C PHE A 86 11.98 -6.81 -3.05
N SER A 87 11.72 -6.12 -1.95
CA SER A 87 10.79 -5.01 -1.86
C SER A 87 11.51 -3.70 -1.55
N CYS A 88 10.91 -2.57 -1.91
CA CYS A 88 11.54 -1.25 -1.75
C CYS A 88 10.98 -0.45 -0.57
N GLY A 89 10.00 -0.98 0.17
CA GLY A 89 9.36 -0.26 1.27
C GLY A 89 8.56 0.97 0.86
N VAL A 90 8.40 1.26 -0.44
CA VAL A 90 7.65 2.45 -0.88
C VAL A 90 6.20 2.38 -0.40
N PRO A 91 5.61 3.47 0.12
CA PRO A 91 4.20 3.50 0.47
C PRO A 91 3.32 3.35 -0.78
N LEU A 92 2.20 2.64 -0.64
CA LEU A 92 1.29 2.31 -1.74
C LEU A 92 -0.15 2.50 -1.31
N CYS A 93 -0.96 3.08 -2.20
CA CYS A 93 -2.41 2.97 -2.10
C CYS A 93 -2.86 1.57 -2.56
N ARG A 94 -4.12 1.23 -2.25
CA ARG A 94 -4.74 -0.03 -2.66
C ARG A 94 -4.69 -0.27 -4.18
N GLU A 95 -4.88 0.77 -4.99
CA GLU A 95 -4.90 0.67 -6.46
C GLU A 95 -3.52 0.37 -7.06
N CYS A 96 -2.46 0.98 -6.50
CA CYS A 96 -1.08 0.74 -6.91
C CYS A 96 -0.47 -0.52 -6.29
N SER A 97 -1.17 -1.19 -5.38
CA SER A 97 -0.69 -2.41 -4.74
C SER A 97 -0.91 -3.63 -5.65
N LYS A 98 0.17 -4.32 -6.02
CA LYS A 98 0.12 -5.64 -6.66
C LYS A 98 0.35 -6.73 -5.62
N TYR A 99 -0.60 -7.65 -5.52
CA TYR A 99 -0.55 -8.67 -4.48
C TYR A 99 0.14 -9.93 -4.99
N LEU A 100 1.10 -10.42 -4.20
CA LEU A 100 1.79 -11.67 -4.43
C LEU A 100 1.50 -12.63 -3.29
N GLN A 101 0.96 -13.80 -3.63
CA GLN A 101 0.82 -14.89 -2.67
C GLN A 101 2.17 -15.62 -2.52
N LEU A 102 2.60 -15.75 -1.27
CA LEU A 102 3.79 -16.49 -0.87
C LEU A 102 3.43 -17.97 -0.58
N PRO A 103 4.41 -18.88 -0.62
CA PRO A 103 4.17 -20.31 -0.35
C PRO A 103 3.58 -20.60 1.05
N ASN A 104 3.85 -19.72 2.02
CA ASN A 104 3.29 -19.82 3.38
C ASN A 104 1.85 -19.31 3.49
N GLY A 105 1.17 -19.07 2.36
CA GLY A 105 -0.20 -18.55 2.31
C GLY A 105 -0.35 -17.05 2.54
N LYS A 106 0.70 -16.35 2.99
CA LYS A 106 0.65 -14.90 3.21
C LYS A 106 0.59 -14.15 1.88
N THR A 107 -0.14 -13.03 1.87
CA THR A 107 -0.19 -12.12 0.73
C THR A 107 0.61 -10.87 1.04
N ILE A 108 1.54 -10.51 0.16
CA ILE A 108 2.33 -9.28 0.27
C ILE A 108 1.95 -8.30 -0.82
N ALA A 109 1.86 -7.01 -0.47
CA ALA A 109 1.71 -5.94 -1.43
C ALA A 109 3.07 -5.56 -2.01
N LEU A 110 3.16 -5.37 -3.32
CA LEU A 110 4.35 -4.95 -4.04
C LEU A 110 4.02 -3.79 -4.98
N CYS A 111 4.97 -2.90 -5.19
CA CYS A 111 4.89 -1.91 -6.25
C CYS A 111 5.02 -2.58 -7.62
N SER A 112 4.62 -1.88 -8.68
CA SER A 112 4.70 -2.38 -10.06
C SER A 112 6.10 -2.90 -10.44
N SER A 113 7.14 -2.16 -10.06
CA SER A 113 8.55 -2.50 -10.33
C SER A 113 8.99 -3.77 -9.60
N CYS A 114 8.76 -3.86 -8.28
CA CYS A 114 9.12 -5.03 -7.48
C CYS A 114 8.33 -6.27 -7.91
N TYR A 115 7.03 -6.13 -8.18
CA TYR A 115 6.19 -7.21 -8.68
C TYR A 115 6.73 -7.74 -10.02
N GLY A 116 7.07 -6.85 -10.96
CA GLY A 116 7.66 -7.22 -12.25
C GLY A 116 9.00 -7.97 -12.11
N LYS A 117 9.88 -7.53 -11.20
CA LYS A 117 11.16 -8.23 -10.92
C LYS A 117 10.90 -9.65 -10.40
N VAL A 118 10.01 -9.82 -9.43
CA VAL A 118 9.69 -11.12 -8.84
C VAL A 118 9.02 -12.03 -9.87
N ASN A 119 8.07 -11.51 -10.64
CA ASN A 119 7.35 -12.28 -11.64
C ASN A 119 8.28 -12.77 -12.75
N ARG A 120 9.18 -11.91 -13.26
CA ARG A 120 10.21 -12.33 -14.22
C ARG A 120 11.10 -13.44 -13.65
N LYS A 121 11.58 -13.31 -12.42
CA LYS A 121 12.39 -14.37 -11.77
C LYS A 121 11.62 -15.70 -11.65
N ARG A 122 10.33 -15.66 -11.33
CA ARG A 122 9.46 -16.86 -11.29
C ARG A 122 9.33 -17.51 -12.67
N ILE A 123 9.08 -16.70 -13.71
CA ILE A 123 8.96 -17.19 -15.09
C ILE A 123 10.29 -17.80 -15.56
N TRP A 124 11.40 -17.10 -15.36
CA TRP A 124 12.74 -17.60 -15.71
C TRP A 124 13.06 -18.92 -15.00
N ASN A 125 12.75 -19.05 -13.72
CA ASN A 125 12.95 -20.31 -13.00
C ASN A 125 12.06 -21.44 -13.54
N LYS A 126 10.83 -21.12 -13.98
CA LYS A 126 9.92 -22.12 -14.57
C LYS A 126 10.41 -22.56 -15.95
N VAL A 127 10.74 -21.61 -16.82
CA VAL A 127 11.22 -21.88 -18.18
C VAL A 127 12.59 -22.54 -18.15
N GLY A 128 13.52 -22.06 -17.34
CA GLY A 128 14.84 -22.68 -17.17
C GLY A 128 14.75 -24.12 -16.67
N ARG A 129 13.83 -24.42 -15.74
CA ARG A 129 13.54 -25.81 -15.34
C ARG A 129 12.94 -26.64 -16.46
N MET A 130 12.02 -26.09 -17.26
CA MET A 130 11.45 -26.78 -18.41
C MET A 130 12.47 -27.06 -19.51
N LEU A 131 13.41 -26.12 -19.75
CA LEU A 131 14.47 -26.27 -20.76
C LEU A 131 15.62 -27.17 -20.28
N ALA A 132 15.84 -27.31 -18.97
CA ALA A 132 16.81 -28.25 -18.39
C ALA A 132 16.24 -29.65 -18.15
N ALA A 133 14.91 -29.81 -18.13
CA ALA A 133 14.24 -31.10 -17.96
C ALA A 133 14.59 -32.17 -19.01
N PRO A 134 14.82 -31.87 -20.31
CA PRO A 134 15.16 -32.89 -21.31
C PRO A 134 16.64 -33.29 -21.32
N THR A 135 17.52 -32.68 -20.51
CA THR A 135 18.95 -33.04 -20.43
C THR A 135 19.28 -34.04 -19.33
N ILE A 136 18.28 -34.50 -18.56
CA ILE A 136 18.46 -35.49 -17.49
C ILE A 136 17.70 -36.76 -17.86
N GLU A 137 18.09 -37.42 -18.95
CA GLU A 137 17.87 -38.86 -19.13
C GLU A 137 18.78 -39.39 -20.25
N PHE A 138 19.29 -40.62 -20.03
CA PHE A 138 20.24 -41.42 -20.80
C PHE A 138 21.73 -41.39 -20.39
N GLU A 139 22.01 -41.78 -19.15
CA GLU A 139 23.06 -42.78 -18.90
C GLU A 139 22.41 -44.14 -18.57
N ASP A 140 21.82 -44.77 -19.59
CA ASP A 140 21.68 -46.23 -19.63
C ASP A 140 22.83 -46.77 -20.48
N LYS A 141 23.95 -47.09 -19.82
CA LYS A 141 24.95 -48.01 -20.38
C LYS A 141 24.92 -49.31 -19.61
N ASN A 142 24.09 -50.21 -20.12
CA ASN A 142 24.32 -51.64 -20.25
C ASN A 142 25.63 -52.14 -19.62
N GLU A 143 25.53 -52.73 -18.44
CA GLU A 143 26.49 -53.74 -17.99
C GLU A 143 25.71 -55.02 -17.67
N SER A 144 25.23 -55.67 -18.72
CA SER A 144 24.85 -57.07 -18.64
C SER A 144 25.66 -57.89 -19.65
N LYS A 145 26.42 -58.83 -19.08
CA LYS A 145 27.02 -60.05 -19.66
C LYS A 145 28.35 -59.87 -20.43
N ARG A 146 29.45 -60.34 -19.82
CA ARG A 146 30.17 -61.60 -20.20
C ARG A 146 31.58 -61.69 -19.59
N SER A 147 31.77 -62.63 -18.65
CA SER A 147 32.86 -63.65 -18.62
C SER A 147 32.81 -64.31 -17.24
N SER A 148 32.24 -65.52 -17.10
CA SER A 148 32.77 -66.83 -17.52
C SER A 148 33.98 -67.29 -16.70
N LYS A 149 33.70 -68.36 -15.94
CA LYS A 149 34.57 -69.32 -15.24
C LYS A 149 34.98 -68.97 -13.82
#